data_AF-A0A936T3D2-F1
#
_entry.id   AF-A0A936T3D2-F1
#
_cell.length_a   1.000
_cell.length_b   1.000
_cell.length_c   1.000
_cell.angle_alpha   90.00
_cell.angle_beta   90.00
_cell.angle_gamma   90.00
#
_symmetry.space_group_name_H-M   'P 1'
#
loop_
_entity.id
_entity.type
_entity.pdbx_description
1 polymer ?
#
loop_
_entity_poly.entity_id
_entity_poly.type
_entity_poly.pdbx_seq_one_letter_code
_entity_poly.pdbx_strand_id
1 'polypeptide(L)'
;MLRADDVPSRPRPIYVVWEVTMKCDQPCQHCGSRAGAARVKELSTEESFEIAESLARLGTREVTLIGGEAYLRPDVYDIVRKLVSLGIRATMQTGGRAFTMERARAFKEAGLSGLGVSIDGPARIHDKLRGNLGSHAAAIQALDNARAVGLTLSANSQINRLNWMLLREVAATLRAKGVEAWQVQLTGPMGRAADHPEWILEPWRVVDVIELLADIQREAAEDFFAGKAPYFNIFPNNNIGYFGPYEQMLRSRVGSPETHFQSCMAGIFNMGIESDGTVKGCPTLPTAPYNGGNVRTMKLEELWESNDVLRFARDRSTDELWGFCKTCYYADVCRAGCSWMVHTTLGRRGNNPFCYHRVKELAKRGIRERLEHRSQAPNQPYDHGLFAIVEEPWPEAEGGDSGGAL
;
A
#
# COMPACT_ATOMS: atom_id res chain seq x y z
N MET A 1 15.88 2.74 -4.32
CA MET A 1 15.19 2.71 -5.63
C MET A 1 15.70 1.51 -6.40
N LEU A 2 14.95 1.10 -7.42
CA LEU A 2 15.50 0.24 -8.47
C LEU A 2 16.67 0.96 -9.13
N ARG A 3 17.73 0.21 -9.38
CA ARG A 3 18.93 0.63 -10.10
C ARG A 3 18.73 0.36 -11.59
N ALA A 4 19.57 0.93 -12.44
CA ALA A 4 19.48 0.73 -13.89
C ALA A 4 19.59 -0.75 -14.31
N ASP A 5 20.25 -1.59 -13.51
CA ASP A 5 20.42 -3.02 -13.74
C ASP A 5 19.31 -3.91 -13.13
N ASP A 6 18.32 -3.29 -12.47
CA ASP A 6 17.11 -3.95 -12.02
C ASP A 6 16.11 -4.00 -13.18
N VAL A 7 16.25 -5.03 -13.99
CA VAL A 7 15.40 -5.27 -15.17
C VAL A 7 14.43 -6.43 -14.92
N PRO A 8 13.17 -6.33 -15.39
CA PRO A 8 12.17 -7.39 -15.16
C PRO A 8 12.57 -8.78 -15.68
N SER A 9 13.44 -8.86 -16.68
CA SER A 9 13.98 -10.12 -17.22
C SER A 9 14.93 -10.85 -16.26
N ARG A 10 15.36 -10.21 -15.17
CA ARG A 10 16.18 -10.80 -14.11
C ARG A 10 15.56 -10.48 -12.74
N PRO A 11 14.42 -11.12 -12.40
CA PRO A 11 13.64 -10.78 -11.21
C PRO A 11 14.40 -11.10 -9.92
N ARG A 12 14.38 -10.17 -8.97
CA ARG A 12 15.01 -10.31 -7.64
C ARG A 12 14.17 -9.55 -6.62
N PRO A 13 13.92 -10.08 -5.41
CA PRO A 13 13.05 -9.41 -4.44
C PRO A 13 13.78 -8.23 -3.76
N ILE A 14 13.97 -7.13 -4.51
CA ILE A 14 14.67 -5.93 -4.02
C ILE A 14 14.01 -5.36 -2.76
N TYR A 15 12.67 -5.37 -2.73
CA TYR A 15 11.83 -4.87 -1.66
C TYR A 15 10.98 -5.99 -1.06
N VAL A 16 11.15 -6.27 0.22
CA VAL A 16 10.37 -7.29 0.92
C VAL A 16 9.55 -6.67 2.02
N VAL A 17 8.25 -6.99 2.04
CA VAL A 17 7.34 -6.64 3.14
C VAL A 17 7.15 -7.89 3.98
N TRP A 18 7.49 -7.80 5.26
CA TRP A 18 7.50 -8.96 6.16
C TRP A 18 6.58 -8.74 7.35
N GLU A 19 5.45 -9.46 7.38
CA GLU A 19 4.60 -9.59 8.56
C GLU A 19 5.30 -10.52 9.56
N VAL A 20 5.91 -9.94 10.60
CA VAL A 20 6.68 -10.75 11.57
C VAL A 20 5.80 -11.37 12.65
N THR A 21 4.58 -10.87 12.84
CA THR A 21 3.57 -11.40 13.77
C THR A 21 2.18 -10.96 13.32
N MET A 22 1.11 -11.69 13.65
CA MET A 22 -0.29 -11.26 13.49
C MET A 22 -0.84 -10.53 14.72
N LYS A 23 -0.06 -10.50 15.81
CA LYS A 23 -0.42 -9.78 17.02
C LYS A 23 -0.55 -8.29 16.72
N CYS A 24 -1.65 -7.67 17.13
CA CYS A 24 -1.90 -6.25 16.93
C CYS A 24 -2.58 -5.64 18.15
N ASP A 25 -2.25 -4.40 18.47
CA ASP A 25 -2.87 -3.61 19.54
C ASP A 25 -3.89 -2.59 19.02
N GLN A 26 -4.20 -2.62 17.71
CA GLN A 26 -5.23 -1.79 17.08
C GLN A 26 -6.26 -2.64 16.32
N PRO A 27 -7.55 -2.59 16.68
CA PRO A 27 -8.61 -3.31 15.99
C PRO A 27 -9.13 -2.50 14.78
N CYS A 28 -8.23 -2.11 13.87
CA CYS A 28 -8.59 -1.26 12.72
C CYS A 28 -9.70 -1.90 11.90
N GLN A 29 -10.74 -1.13 11.59
CA GLN A 29 -11.95 -1.57 10.89
C GLN A 29 -11.73 -1.70 9.37
N HIS A 30 -10.60 -1.24 8.87
CA HIS A 30 -10.17 -1.41 7.48
C HIS A 30 -8.98 -2.40 7.35
N CYS A 31 -8.68 -3.17 8.40
CA CYS A 31 -7.51 -4.05 8.42
C CYS A 31 -7.67 -5.22 7.44
N GLY A 32 -6.86 -5.23 6.38
CA GLY A 32 -6.87 -6.27 5.36
C GLY A 32 -6.47 -7.67 5.86
N SER A 33 -5.57 -7.75 6.85
CA SER A 33 -5.15 -9.03 7.44
C SER A 33 -6.10 -9.52 8.54
N ARG A 34 -7.06 -8.70 9.00
CA ARG A 34 -7.85 -8.93 10.23
C ARG A 34 -6.96 -9.21 11.46
N ALA A 35 -5.80 -8.55 11.54
CA ALA A 35 -4.83 -8.75 12.61
C ALA A 35 -5.40 -8.51 14.02
N GLY A 36 -4.87 -9.25 15.00
CA GLY A 36 -5.39 -9.27 16.37
C GLY A 36 -4.53 -10.16 17.27
N ALA A 37 -4.87 -11.44 17.39
CA ALA A 37 -4.02 -12.40 18.09
C ALA A 37 -2.84 -12.85 17.20
N ALA A 38 -1.75 -13.27 17.84
CA ALA A 38 -0.65 -13.96 17.14
C ALA A 38 -1.16 -15.25 16.48
N ARG A 39 -0.52 -15.66 15.37
CA ARG A 39 -0.81 -17.00 14.80
C ARG A 39 -0.31 -18.08 15.76
N VAL A 40 -0.91 -19.26 15.69
CA VAL A 40 -0.47 -20.42 16.47
C VAL A 40 0.94 -20.87 16.06
N LYS A 41 1.30 -20.71 14.78
CA LYS A 41 2.55 -21.20 14.19
C LYS A 41 3.42 -20.09 13.60
N GLU A 42 3.62 -19.00 14.35
CA GLU A 42 4.57 -17.96 13.93
C GLU A 42 6.00 -18.52 13.83
N LEU A 43 6.83 -17.89 13.01
CA LEU A 43 8.23 -18.23 12.82
C LEU A 43 9.02 -18.01 14.11
N SER A 44 9.90 -18.95 14.47
CA SER A 44 10.86 -18.78 15.55
C SER A 44 11.90 -17.71 15.20
N THR A 45 12.72 -17.33 16.18
CA THR A 45 13.85 -16.41 15.98
C THR A 45 14.85 -16.98 14.97
N GLU A 46 15.18 -18.27 15.08
CA GLU A 46 16.12 -18.99 14.22
C GLU A 46 15.60 -19.07 12.78
N GLU A 47 14.32 -19.39 12.61
CA GLU A 47 13.68 -19.40 11.28
C GLU A 47 13.69 -18.00 10.66
N SER A 48 13.49 -16.96 11.47
CA SER A 48 13.57 -15.57 11.01
C SER A 48 15.00 -15.18 10.59
N PHE A 49 16.02 -15.67 11.30
CA PHE A 49 17.40 -15.44 10.90
C PHE A 49 17.77 -16.15 9.59
N GLU A 50 17.30 -17.38 9.38
CA GLU A 50 17.49 -18.09 8.11
C GLU A 50 16.81 -17.36 6.94
N ILE A 51 15.61 -16.82 7.15
CA ILE A 51 14.94 -15.98 6.14
C ILE A 51 15.77 -14.74 5.83
N ALA A 52 16.30 -14.05 6.84
CA ALA A 52 17.13 -12.86 6.62
C ALA A 52 18.38 -13.20 5.78
N GLU A 53 19.03 -14.33 6.05
CA GLU A 53 20.18 -14.81 5.26
C GLU A 53 19.77 -15.17 3.83
N SER A 54 18.64 -15.85 3.65
CA SER A 54 18.09 -16.17 2.33
C SER A 54 17.78 -14.91 1.51
N LEU A 55 17.21 -13.90 2.15
CA LEU A 55 16.93 -12.60 1.52
C LEU A 55 18.24 -11.91 1.08
N ALA A 56 19.30 -11.99 1.89
CA ALA A 56 20.60 -11.46 1.51
C ALA A 56 21.17 -12.19 0.28
N ARG A 57 21.06 -13.53 0.23
CA ARG A 57 21.48 -14.35 -0.92
C ARG A 57 20.69 -14.02 -2.19
N LEU A 58 19.41 -13.67 -2.06
CA LEU A 58 18.56 -13.22 -3.18
C LEU A 58 18.83 -11.78 -3.65
N GLY A 59 19.70 -11.05 -2.95
CA GLY A 59 20.02 -9.65 -3.29
C GLY A 59 18.96 -8.64 -2.85
N THR A 60 18.15 -9.00 -1.85
CA THR A 60 17.22 -8.07 -1.18
C THR A 60 18.00 -6.88 -0.63
N ARG A 61 17.45 -5.67 -0.80
CA ARG A 61 18.10 -4.44 -0.34
C ARG A 61 17.33 -3.75 0.77
N GLU A 62 16.02 -3.92 0.80
CA GLU A 62 15.17 -3.32 1.81
C GLU A 62 14.12 -4.30 2.28
N VAL A 63 13.98 -4.40 3.61
CA VAL A 63 12.91 -5.13 4.27
C VAL A 63 12.12 -4.12 5.10
N THR A 64 10.83 -4.01 4.80
CA THR A 64 9.87 -3.29 5.63
C THR A 64 9.17 -4.26 6.54
N LEU A 65 9.48 -4.16 7.83
CA LEU A 65 8.81 -4.92 8.88
C LEU A 65 7.41 -4.35 9.11
N ILE A 66 6.44 -5.25 9.09
CA ILE A 66 5.05 -4.98 9.46
C ILE A 66 4.61 -6.08 10.45
N GLY A 67 3.32 -6.12 10.77
CA GLY A 67 2.74 -7.29 11.41
C GLY A 67 1.25 -7.33 11.17
N GLY A 68 0.52 -7.78 12.19
CA GLY A 68 -0.44 -6.90 12.83
C GLY A 68 0.28 -5.63 13.31
N GLU A 69 1.17 -5.75 14.30
CA GLU A 69 2.05 -4.67 14.74
C GLU A 69 3.43 -5.23 15.13
N ALA A 70 4.46 -4.83 14.39
CA ALA A 70 5.79 -5.47 14.43
C ALA A 70 6.46 -5.36 15.81
N TYR A 71 6.30 -4.22 16.50
CA TYR A 71 6.91 -4.00 17.82
C TYR A 71 6.35 -4.89 18.94
N LEU A 72 5.28 -5.66 18.67
CA LEU A 72 4.70 -6.61 19.62
C LEU A 72 5.37 -7.98 19.56
N ARG A 73 6.23 -8.22 18.57
CA ARG A 73 7.07 -9.42 18.49
C ARG A 73 8.26 -9.31 19.45
N PRO A 74 8.51 -10.28 20.35
CA PRO A 74 9.52 -10.16 21.41
C PRO A 74 10.97 -9.94 20.92
N ASP A 75 11.35 -10.61 19.84
CA ASP A 75 12.70 -10.64 19.23
C ASP A 75 12.86 -9.67 18.04
N VAL A 76 11.94 -8.71 17.86
CA VAL A 76 11.92 -7.82 16.69
C VAL A 76 13.21 -7.00 16.53
N TYR A 77 13.83 -6.58 17.64
CA TYR A 77 15.09 -5.84 17.59
C TYR A 77 16.26 -6.71 17.08
N ASP A 78 16.25 -8.00 17.40
CA ASP A 78 17.25 -8.96 16.92
C ASP A 78 17.09 -9.22 15.42
N ILE A 79 15.83 -9.31 14.93
CA ILE A 79 15.54 -9.40 13.49
C ILE A 79 16.08 -8.17 12.76
N VAL A 80 15.84 -6.95 13.28
CA VAL A 80 16.39 -5.71 12.71
C VAL A 80 17.92 -5.77 12.66
N ARG A 81 18.58 -6.13 13.77
CA ARG A 81 20.05 -6.26 13.84
C ARG A 81 20.57 -7.26 12.80
N LYS A 82 19.91 -8.42 12.66
CA LYS A 82 20.30 -9.46 11.71
C LYS A 82 20.22 -8.96 10.28
N LEU A 83 19.11 -8.32 9.88
CA LEU A 83 18.94 -7.73 8.56
C LEU A 83 20.04 -6.70 8.25
N VAL A 84 20.29 -5.79 9.20
CA VAL A 84 21.30 -4.74 9.04
C VAL A 84 22.71 -5.32 8.94
N SER A 85 23.05 -6.35 9.73
CA SER A 85 24.35 -7.03 9.63
C SER A 85 24.61 -7.70 8.28
N LEU A 86 23.54 -8.02 7.55
CA LEU A 86 23.60 -8.62 6.22
C LEU A 86 23.58 -7.56 5.10
N GLY A 87 23.64 -6.27 5.45
CA GLY A 87 23.60 -5.16 4.50
C GLY A 87 22.20 -4.84 3.95
N ILE A 88 21.14 -5.38 4.57
CA ILE A 88 19.75 -5.10 4.20
C ILE A 88 19.26 -3.88 4.99
N ARG A 89 18.73 -2.87 4.30
CA ARG A 89 18.08 -1.72 4.94
C ARG A 89 16.78 -2.17 5.61
N ALA A 90 16.68 -2.00 6.92
CA ALA A 90 15.44 -2.27 7.66
C ALA A 90 14.61 -0.99 7.84
N THR A 91 13.32 -1.05 7.49
CA THR A 91 12.29 -0.04 7.77
C THR A 91 11.10 -0.69 8.47
N MET A 92 10.20 0.07 9.08
CA MET A 92 9.02 -0.47 9.76
C MET A 92 7.78 0.38 9.50
N GLN A 93 6.62 -0.25 9.32
CA GLN A 93 5.31 0.42 9.32
C GLN A 93 4.57 0.11 10.61
N THR A 94 3.96 1.13 11.22
CA THR A 94 3.29 1.00 12.52
C THR A 94 2.01 1.83 12.60
N GLY A 95 1.07 1.38 13.44
CA GLY A 95 -0.06 2.18 13.91
C GLY A 95 0.33 3.15 15.03
N GLY A 96 1.52 2.99 15.63
CA GLY A 96 2.11 3.94 16.58
C GLY A 96 1.55 3.92 18.00
N ARG A 97 0.52 3.10 18.29
CA ARG A 97 -0.22 3.15 19.58
C ARG A 97 0.70 3.06 20.80
N ALA A 98 1.64 2.14 20.78
CA ALA A 98 2.59 1.92 21.87
C ALA A 98 4.03 2.25 21.46
N PHE A 99 4.25 3.07 20.42
CA PHE A 99 5.60 3.42 19.97
C PHE A 99 6.22 4.51 20.86
N THR A 100 6.71 4.11 22.03
CA THR A 100 7.30 5.00 23.04
C THR A 100 8.70 5.48 22.62
N MET A 101 9.21 6.50 23.32
CA MET A 101 10.60 6.97 23.16
C MET A 101 11.62 5.84 23.42
N GLU A 102 11.36 4.96 24.39
CA GLU A 102 12.20 3.80 24.68
C GLU A 102 12.26 2.85 23.48
N ARG A 103 11.12 2.49 22.89
CA ARG A 103 11.08 1.68 21.67
C ARG A 103 11.79 2.38 20.51
N ALA A 104 11.59 3.69 20.34
CA ALA A 104 12.26 4.46 19.31
C ALA A 104 13.79 4.37 19.43
N ARG A 105 14.34 4.51 20.65
CA ARG A 105 15.78 4.34 20.91
C ARG A 105 16.25 2.92 20.62
N ALA A 106 15.52 1.90 21.09
CA ALA A 106 15.87 0.50 20.87
C ALA A 106 15.88 0.13 19.37
N PHE A 107 14.90 0.60 18.59
CA PHE A 107 14.88 0.40 17.14
C PHE A 107 16.03 1.13 16.44
N LYS A 108 16.32 2.38 16.84
CA LYS A 108 17.44 3.13 16.28
C LYS A 108 18.77 2.44 16.56
N GLU A 109 18.98 1.97 17.78
CA GLU A 109 20.17 1.22 18.19
C GLU A 109 20.29 -0.11 17.44
N ALA A 110 19.18 -0.81 17.19
CA ALA A 110 19.15 -2.02 16.37
C ALA A 110 19.50 -1.77 14.90
N GLY A 111 19.50 -0.51 14.44
CA GLY A 111 19.85 -0.11 13.08
C GLY A 111 18.65 0.17 12.17
N LEU A 112 17.44 0.33 12.73
CA LEU A 112 16.27 0.73 11.93
C LEU A 112 16.55 2.07 11.26
N SER A 113 16.27 2.14 9.96
CA SER A 113 16.61 3.31 9.14
C SER A 113 15.46 4.31 8.99
N GLY A 114 14.21 3.86 9.08
CA GLY A 114 13.04 4.70 8.94
C GLY A 114 11.78 4.07 9.51
N LEU A 115 10.86 4.94 9.93
CA LEU A 115 9.56 4.59 10.48
C LEU A 115 8.47 5.20 9.61
N GLY A 116 7.56 4.36 9.14
CA GLY A 116 6.29 4.78 8.58
C GLY A 116 5.18 4.70 9.61
N VAL A 117 4.48 5.80 9.82
CA VAL A 117 3.34 5.84 10.74
C VAL A 117 2.06 6.01 9.94
N SER A 118 1.10 5.14 10.20
CA SER A 118 -0.14 5.18 9.45
C SER A 118 -1.10 6.24 9.99
N ILE A 119 -1.53 7.19 9.17
CA ILE A 119 -2.38 8.34 9.56
C ILE A 119 -3.49 8.53 8.52
N ASP A 120 -4.74 8.20 8.87
CA ASP A 120 -5.84 8.14 7.88
C ASP A 120 -6.77 9.35 7.85
N GLY A 121 -6.45 10.42 8.56
CA GLY A 121 -7.36 11.55 8.68
C GLY A 121 -7.12 12.35 9.95
N PRO A 122 -7.94 13.39 10.15
CA PRO A 122 -8.05 14.08 11.43
C PRO A 122 -8.49 13.13 12.54
N ALA A 123 -8.24 13.48 13.80
CA ALA A 123 -8.40 12.61 14.95
C ALA A 123 -9.72 11.81 14.96
N ARG A 124 -10.86 12.48 14.72
CA ARG A 124 -12.18 11.84 14.70
C ARG A 124 -12.30 10.72 13.65
N ILE A 125 -11.80 10.97 12.44
CA ILE A 125 -11.89 10.01 11.34
C ILE A 125 -10.85 8.91 11.50
N HIS A 126 -9.62 9.28 11.86
CA HIS A 126 -8.55 8.34 12.15
C HIS A 126 -8.96 7.34 13.25
N ASP A 127 -9.42 7.82 14.41
CA ASP A 127 -9.83 6.96 15.53
C ASP A 127 -11.01 6.04 15.17
N LYS A 128 -11.96 6.52 14.35
CA LYS A 128 -13.05 5.71 13.83
C LYS A 128 -12.53 4.58 12.93
N LEU A 129 -11.67 4.91 11.97
CA LEU A 129 -11.08 3.93 11.04
C LEU A 129 -10.23 2.89 11.78
N ARG A 130 -9.48 3.33 12.79
CA ARG A 130 -8.57 2.51 13.59
C ARG A 130 -9.26 1.75 14.73
N GLY A 131 -10.54 2.04 14.98
CA GLY A 131 -11.37 1.39 15.99
C GLY A 131 -10.93 1.69 17.42
N ASN A 132 -10.29 2.83 17.66
CA ASN A 132 -9.62 3.11 18.93
C ASN A 132 -9.49 4.62 19.21
N LEU A 133 -10.10 5.09 20.29
CA LEU A 133 -10.00 6.49 20.70
C LEU A 133 -8.57 6.82 21.15
N GLY A 134 -8.04 7.95 20.67
CA GLY A 134 -6.69 8.41 20.94
C GLY A 134 -5.61 7.79 20.05
N SER A 135 -5.97 6.94 19.08
CA SER A 135 -5.00 6.36 18.14
C SER A 135 -4.30 7.40 17.28
N HIS A 136 -5.00 8.46 16.87
CA HIS A 136 -4.40 9.58 16.14
C HIS A 136 -3.33 10.28 16.99
N ALA A 137 -3.65 10.59 18.25
CA ALA A 137 -2.69 11.24 19.15
C ALA A 137 -1.45 10.37 19.36
N ALA A 138 -1.62 9.06 19.52
CA ALA A 138 -0.51 8.12 19.63
C ALA A 138 0.33 8.03 18.35
N ALA A 139 -0.30 8.02 17.16
CA ALA A 139 0.40 8.05 15.88
C ALA A 139 1.23 9.34 15.72
N ILE A 140 0.69 10.50 16.09
CA ILE A 140 1.44 11.75 16.08
C ILE A 140 2.63 11.71 17.05
N GLN A 141 2.43 11.19 18.26
CA GLN A 141 3.52 11.02 19.22
C GLN A 141 4.60 10.04 18.72
N ALA A 142 4.22 9.01 17.97
CA ALA A 142 5.16 8.07 17.37
C ALA A 142 6.08 8.76 16.34
N LEU A 143 5.53 9.66 15.51
CA LEU A 143 6.33 10.50 14.61
C LEU A 143 7.31 11.38 15.38
N ASP A 144 6.85 12.04 16.45
CA ASP A 144 7.71 12.90 17.27
C ASP A 144 8.85 12.10 17.93
N ASN A 145 8.55 10.91 18.47
CA ASN A 145 9.53 10.01 19.08
C ASN A 145 10.57 9.52 18.07
N ALA A 146 10.12 9.10 16.88
CA ALA A 146 10.99 8.62 15.81
C ALA A 146 11.91 9.73 15.28
N ARG A 147 11.39 10.96 15.14
CA ARG A 147 12.17 12.13 14.74
C ARG A 147 13.28 12.42 15.73
N ALA A 148 12.97 12.38 17.03
CA ALA A 148 13.91 12.72 18.10
C ALA A 148 15.13 11.79 18.15
N VAL A 149 15.01 10.55 17.68
CA VAL A 149 16.12 9.59 17.58
C VAL A 149 16.74 9.55 16.18
N GLY A 150 16.32 10.43 15.26
CA GLY A 150 16.87 10.53 13.91
C GLY A 150 16.50 9.38 12.97
N LEU A 151 15.26 8.86 13.06
CA LEU A 151 14.69 7.98 12.03
C LEU A 151 14.11 8.83 10.89
N THR A 152 14.29 8.37 9.64
CA THR A 152 13.57 8.97 8.50
C THR A 152 12.08 8.70 8.65
N LEU A 153 11.26 9.74 8.49
CA LEU A 153 9.82 9.65 8.66
C LEU A 153 9.11 9.46 7.33
N SER A 154 8.24 8.46 7.30
CA SER A 154 7.22 8.31 6.27
C SER A 154 5.84 8.20 6.92
N ALA A 155 4.79 8.34 6.12
CA ALA A 155 3.44 8.07 6.57
C ALA A 155 2.65 7.33 5.51
N ASN A 156 1.68 6.55 5.95
CA ASN A 156 0.78 5.80 5.08
C ASN A 156 -0.68 6.18 5.38
N SER A 157 -1.49 6.38 4.34
CA SER A 157 -2.94 6.60 4.49
C SER A 157 -3.70 5.70 3.53
N GLN A 158 -4.75 5.03 4.02
CA GLN A 158 -5.77 4.46 3.15
C GLN A 158 -6.87 5.47 2.85
N ILE A 159 -7.40 5.46 1.64
CA ILE A 159 -8.37 6.43 1.12
C ILE A 159 -9.69 5.72 0.85
N ASN A 160 -10.75 6.24 1.46
CA ASN A 160 -12.11 5.72 1.34
C ASN A 160 -13.13 6.86 1.42
N ARG A 161 -14.42 6.53 1.39
CA ARG A 161 -15.51 7.52 1.40
C ARG A 161 -15.51 8.45 2.63
N LEU A 162 -14.92 8.03 3.74
CA LEU A 162 -14.90 8.80 4.99
C LEU A 162 -13.81 9.87 5.05
N ASN A 163 -12.73 9.73 4.27
CA ASN A 163 -11.53 10.56 4.46
C ASN A 163 -10.93 11.18 3.19
N TRP A 164 -11.38 10.81 2.00
CA TRP A 164 -10.76 11.30 0.77
C TRP A 164 -10.82 12.84 0.63
N MET A 165 -11.88 13.48 1.14
CA MET A 165 -12.00 14.95 1.15
C MET A 165 -11.11 15.63 2.19
N LEU A 166 -10.48 14.86 3.09
CA LEU A 166 -9.68 15.37 4.20
C LEU A 166 -8.17 15.26 3.93
N LEU A 167 -7.77 14.86 2.71
CA LEU A 167 -6.37 14.60 2.37
C LEU A 167 -5.48 15.86 2.50
N ARG A 168 -6.03 17.06 2.27
CA ARG A 168 -5.30 18.32 2.50
C ARG A 168 -4.93 18.52 3.97
N GLU A 169 -5.84 18.22 4.89
CA GLU A 169 -5.60 18.33 6.33
C GLU A 169 -4.56 17.30 6.82
N VAL A 170 -4.64 16.08 6.26
CA VAL A 170 -3.62 15.04 6.50
C VAL A 170 -2.26 15.53 6.01
N ALA A 171 -2.16 15.99 4.76
CA ALA A 171 -0.91 16.48 4.18
C ALA A 171 -0.29 17.60 5.02
N ALA A 172 -1.09 18.59 5.46
CA ALA A 172 -0.64 19.68 6.32
C ALA A 172 -0.06 19.15 7.64
N THR A 173 -0.74 18.19 8.28
CA THR A 173 -0.28 17.55 9.52
C THR A 173 1.05 16.82 9.31
N LEU A 174 1.17 16.03 8.24
CA LEU A 174 2.37 15.26 7.93
C LEU A 174 3.57 16.16 7.64
N ARG A 175 3.37 17.22 6.84
CA ARG A 175 4.39 18.24 6.55
C ARG A 175 4.87 18.92 7.83
N ALA A 176 3.96 19.33 8.71
CA ALA A 176 4.30 19.95 10.00
C ALA A 176 5.10 19.02 10.92
N LYS A 177 4.88 17.71 10.81
CA LYS A 177 5.62 16.68 11.56
C LYS A 177 6.98 16.33 10.95
N GLY A 178 7.29 16.82 9.75
CA GLY A 178 8.55 16.55 9.06
C GLY A 178 8.58 15.18 8.37
N VAL A 179 7.42 14.68 7.95
CA VAL A 179 7.33 13.51 7.08
C VAL A 179 7.87 13.87 5.70
N GLU A 180 8.79 13.07 5.16
CA GLU A 180 9.39 13.32 3.84
C GLU A 180 8.62 12.61 2.71
N ALA A 181 8.00 11.47 3.04
CA ALA A 181 7.33 10.59 2.09
C ALA A 181 5.96 10.17 2.61
N TRP A 182 4.91 10.52 1.88
CA TRP A 182 3.54 10.14 2.19
C TRP A 182 3.00 9.15 1.17
N GLN A 183 2.89 7.87 1.55
CA GLN A 183 2.25 6.86 0.73
C GLN A 183 0.73 6.89 0.90
N VAL A 184 0.01 6.92 -0.21
CA VAL A 184 -1.46 6.90 -0.23
C VAL A 184 -1.97 5.71 -1.04
N GLN A 185 -3.07 5.10 -0.61
CA GLN A 185 -3.65 3.92 -1.29
C GLN A 185 -5.17 3.91 -1.15
N LEU A 186 -5.91 3.46 -2.16
CA LEU A 186 -7.35 3.24 -1.99
C LEU A 186 -7.60 2.07 -1.04
N THR A 187 -8.65 2.16 -0.23
CA THR A 187 -9.17 1.02 0.54
C THR A 187 -9.83 0.02 -0.41
N GLY A 188 -9.27 -1.18 -0.48
CA GLY A 188 -9.91 -2.33 -1.13
C GLY A 188 -10.79 -3.11 -0.15
N PRO A 189 -11.81 -3.85 -0.62
CA PRO A 189 -12.72 -4.62 0.22
C PRO A 189 -12.07 -5.94 0.68
N MET A 190 -10.97 -5.84 1.41
CA MET A 190 -10.22 -6.96 1.98
C MET A 190 -10.23 -6.89 3.52
N GLY A 191 -10.27 -8.04 4.17
CA GLY A 191 -10.33 -8.13 5.63
C GLY A 191 -11.54 -7.38 6.17
N ARG A 192 -11.36 -6.64 7.27
CA ARG A 192 -12.46 -5.90 7.90
C ARG A 192 -13.05 -4.80 7.01
N ALA A 193 -12.29 -4.29 6.03
CA ALA A 193 -12.85 -3.31 5.08
C ALA A 193 -13.96 -3.92 4.21
N ALA A 194 -13.97 -5.24 3.99
CA ALA A 194 -15.04 -5.94 3.30
C ALA A 194 -16.36 -5.95 4.09
N ASP A 195 -16.28 -5.79 5.42
CA ASP A 195 -17.46 -5.73 6.30
C ASP A 195 -18.11 -4.32 6.27
N HIS A 196 -17.46 -3.37 5.59
CA HIS A 196 -17.89 -1.98 5.45
C HIS A 196 -18.00 -1.56 3.97
N PRO A 197 -18.90 -2.18 3.18
CA PRO A 197 -19.08 -1.82 1.76
C PRO A 197 -19.40 -0.34 1.56
N GLU A 198 -20.04 0.31 2.53
CA GLU A 198 -20.35 1.74 2.52
C GLU A 198 -19.12 2.66 2.66
N TRP A 199 -17.94 2.12 2.98
CA TRP A 199 -16.69 2.88 2.98
C TRP A 199 -15.99 2.83 1.64
N ILE A 200 -16.19 1.78 0.84
CA ILE A 200 -15.48 1.57 -0.42
C ILE A 200 -15.80 2.71 -1.38
N LEU A 201 -14.75 3.33 -1.92
CA LEU A 201 -14.88 4.45 -2.84
C LEU A 201 -15.53 3.99 -4.14
N GLU A 202 -16.38 4.82 -4.75
CA GLU A 202 -16.88 4.52 -6.08
C GLU A 202 -15.78 4.70 -7.15
N PRO A 203 -15.72 3.86 -8.19
CA PRO A 203 -14.71 3.93 -9.23
C PRO A 203 -14.56 5.32 -9.85
N TRP A 204 -15.69 5.97 -10.17
CA TRP A 204 -15.70 7.30 -10.79
C TRP A 204 -15.14 8.41 -9.90
N ARG A 205 -15.06 8.22 -8.57
CA ARG A 205 -14.45 9.19 -7.62
C ARG A 205 -12.92 9.14 -7.61
N VAL A 206 -12.29 8.17 -8.28
CA VAL A 206 -10.82 8.08 -8.31
C VAL A 206 -10.19 9.31 -8.98
N VAL A 207 -10.90 9.96 -9.90
CA VAL A 207 -10.42 11.19 -10.56
C VAL A 207 -10.32 12.33 -9.55
N ASP A 208 -11.34 12.53 -8.70
CA ASP A 208 -11.36 13.54 -7.64
C ASP A 208 -10.19 13.34 -6.65
N VAL A 209 -9.90 12.08 -6.29
CA VAL A 209 -8.77 11.73 -5.42
C VAL A 209 -7.44 12.06 -6.08
N ILE A 210 -7.26 11.68 -7.34
CA ILE A 210 -6.01 11.91 -8.06
C ILE A 210 -5.76 13.41 -8.28
N GLU A 211 -6.80 14.16 -8.64
CA GLU A 211 -6.75 15.62 -8.78
C GLU A 211 -6.37 16.30 -7.46
N LEU A 212 -6.99 15.90 -6.35
CA LEU A 212 -6.66 16.43 -5.03
C LEU A 212 -5.22 16.13 -4.61
N LEU A 213 -4.74 14.90 -4.83
CA LEU A 213 -3.35 14.53 -4.55
C LEU A 213 -2.37 15.30 -5.44
N ALA A 214 -2.74 15.51 -6.70
CA ALA A 214 -1.96 16.27 -7.67
C ALA A 214 -1.78 17.72 -7.22
N ASP A 215 -2.85 18.37 -6.76
CA ASP A 215 -2.79 19.72 -6.23
C ASP A 215 -1.89 19.82 -4.99
N ILE A 216 -2.05 18.90 -4.04
CA ILE A 216 -1.22 18.87 -2.83
C ILE A 216 0.26 18.68 -3.20
N GLN A 217 0.57 17.80 -4.15
CA GLN A 217 1.94 17.54 -4.60
C GLN A 217 2.55 18.78 -5.27
N ARG A 218 1.76 19.49 -6.08
CA ARG A 218 2.18 20.72 -6.76
C ARG A 218 2.51 21.81 -5.75
N GLU A 219 1.60 22.10 -4.82
CA GLU A 219 1.80 23.08 -3.75
C GLU A 219 3.04 22.75 -2.90
N ALA A 220 3.20 21.48 -2.51
CA ALA A 220 4.35 21.04 -1.73
C ALA A 220 5.68 21.19 -2.50
N ALA A 221 5.69 20.92 -3.81
CA ALA A 221 6.86 21.08 -4.66
C ALA A 221 7.22 22.56 -4.85
N GLU A 222 6.23 23.42 -5.10
CA GLU A 222 6.41 24.87 -5.20
C GLU A 222 7.01 25.45 -3.92
N ASP A 223 6.48 25.06 -2.75
CA ASP A 223 7.03 25.49 -1.45
C ASP A 223 8.48 25.00 -1.25
N PHE A 224 8.79 23.77 -1.64
CA PHE A 224 10.15 23.21 -1.54
C PHE A 224 11.14 23.95 -2.44
N PHE A 225 10.82 24.15 -3.72
CA PHE A 225 11.69 24.86 -4.66
C PHE A 225 11.84 26.35 -4.32
N ALA A 226 10.83 26.96 -3.71
CA ALA A 226 10.90 28.32 -3.18
C ALA A 226 11.64 28.42 -1.84
N GLY A 227 12.12 27.31 -1.26
CA GLY A 227 12.80 27.28 0.05
C GLY A 227 11.88 27.61 1.24
N LYS A 228 10.55 27.52 1.07
CA LYS A 228 9.54 27.84 2.09
C LYS A 228 9.22 26.67 3.00
N ALA A 229 9.45 25.44 2.55
CA ALA A 229 9.13 24.23 3.30
C ALA A 229 10.16 23.11 3.04
N PRO A 230 10.30 22.13 3.96
CA PRO A 230 11.10 20.94 3.70
C PRO A 230 10.51 20.08 2.58
N TYR A 231 11.34 19.16 2.07
CA TYR A 231 10.95 18.19 1.04
C TYR A 231 9.74 17.35 1.50
N PHE A 232 8.75 17.24 0.65
CA PHE A 232 7.56 16.41 0.86
C PHE A 232 7.11 15.79 -0.46
N ASN A 233 6.97 14.46 -0.47
CA ASN A 233 6.60 13.73 -1.67
C ASN A 233 5.46 12.75 -1.40
N ILE A 234 4.40 12.86 -2.19
CA ILE A 234 3.30 11.90 -2.26
C ILE A 234 3.74 10.72 -3.12
N PHE A 235 3.54 9.51 -2.60
CA PHE A 235 3.75 8.25 -3.31
C PHE A 235 2.40 7.54 -3.44
N PRO A 236 1.67 7.71 -4.55
CA PRO A 236 0.49 6.91 -4.80
C PRO A 236 0.92 5.45 -4.95
N ASN A 237 0.34 4.59 -4.11
CA ASN A 237 0.52 3.14 -4.20
C ASN A 237 0.04 2.65 -5.58
N ASN A 238 0.44 1.44 -5.92
CA ASN A 238 0.15 0.79 -7.18
C ASN A 238 -1.34 0.72 -7.49
N ASN A 239 -2.27 0.90 -6.54
CA ASN A 239 -3.72 0.93 -6.78
C ASN A 239 -4.33 2.32 -7.02
N ILE A 240 -3.51 3.37 -7.15
CA ILE A 240 -3.92 4.72 -7.55
C ILE A 240 -3.26 5.07 -8.89
N GLY A 241 -4.07 5.48 -9.85
CA GLY A 241 -3.68 5.77 -11.23
C GLY A 241 -4.90 5.63 -12.16
N TYR A 242 -4.75 5.37 -13.45
CA TYR A 242 -3.53 5.36 -14.22
C TYR A 242 -3.76 6.15 -15.52
N PHE A 243 -2.67 6.63 -16.11
CA PHE A 243 -2.66 7.27 -17.44
C PHE A 243 -3.60 8.49 -17.52
N GLY A 244 -3.65 9.26 -16.44
CA GLY A 244 -4.23 10.60 -16.40
C GLY A 244 -3.18 11.69 -16.62
N PRO A 245 -3.59 12.97 -16.71
CA PRO A 245 -2.67 14.10 -16.93
C PRO A 245 -1.68 14.30 -15.77
N TYR A 246 -2.00 13.77 -14.58
CA TYR A 246 -1.16 13.88 -13.38
C TYR A 246 -0.24 12.67 -13.15
N GLU A 247 -0.26 11.67 -14.05
CA GLU A 247 0.47 10.41 -13.85
C GLU A 247 1.97 10.67 -13.65
N GLN A 248 2.59 11.49 -14.50
CA GLN A 248 4.03 11.77 -14.40
C GLN A 248 4.38 12.50 -13.11
N MET A 249 3.63 13.53 -12.75
CA MET A 249 3.86 14.30 -11.53
C MET A 249 3.74 13.43 -10.28
N LEU A 250 2.71 12.59 -10.19
CA LEU A 250 2.44 11.76 -9.02
C LEU A 250 3.29 10.48 -8.98
N ARG A 251 3.73 9.95 -10.12
CA ARG A 251 4.57 8.73 -10.16
C ARG A 251 6.06 9.04 -10.00
N SER A 252 6.46 10.27 -10.27
CA SER A 252 7.85 10.73 -10.14
C SER A 252 8.11 11.30 -8.75
N ARG A 253 9.36 11.30 -8.34
CA ARG A 253 9.76 12.08 -7.16
C ARG A 253 9.95 13.54 -7.56
N VAL A 254 9.63 14.46 -6.67
CA VAL A 254 9.94 15.88 -6.85
C VAL A 254 11.42 16.05 -7.20
N GLY A 255 11.70 16.69 -8.34
CA GLY A 255 13.07 16.92 -8.84
C GLY A 255 13.75 15.72 -9.49
N SER A 256 13.04 14.61 -9.73
CA SER A 256 13.55 13.45 -10.48
C SER A 256 13.00 13.38 -11.91
N PRO A 257 13.64 12.62 -12.82
CA PRO A 257 13.11 12.40 -14.16
C PRO A 257 11.68 11.86 -14.15
N GLU A 258 10.89 12.28 -15.13
CA GLU A 258 9.50 11.84 -15.29
C GLU A 258 9.42 10.33 -15.52
N THR A 259 8.45 9.69 -14.87
CA THR A 259 8.11 8.29 -15.05
C THR A 259 6.60 8.10 -15.02
N HIS A 260 6.11 6.92 -15.40
CA HIS A 260 4.70 6.57 -15.35
C HIS A 260 4.53 5.10 -14.99
N PHE A 261 3.34 4.71 -14.57
CA PHE A 261 3.02 3.32 -14.28
C PHE A 261 3.28 2.43 -15.49
N GLN A 262 4.21 1.49 -15.34
CA GLN A 262 4.52 0.48 -16.35
C GLN A 262 3.61 -0.73 -16.16
N SER A 263 3.80 -1.46 -15.06
CA SER A 263 3.01 -2.65 -14.72
C SER A 263 3.21 -3.03 -13.24
N CYS A 264 2.56 -4.10 -12.80
CA CYS A 264 2.68 -4.61 -11.44
C CYS A 264 4.09 -5.20 -11.18
N MET A 265 4.79 -4.72 -10.15
CA MET A 265 6.14 -5.21 -9.78
C MET A 265 6.12 -6.40 -8.79
N ALA A 266 4.94 -6.89 -8.42
CA ALA A 266 4.77 -8.02 -7.50
C ALA A 266 5.41 -9.29 -8.07
N GLY A 267 6.24 -9.98 -7.30
CA GLY A 267 6.97 -11.14 -7.78
C GLY A 267 8.09 -10.78 -8.76
N ILE A 268 8.29 -9.52 -9.16
CA ILE A 268 9.42 -9.10 -10.01
C ILE A 268 10.50 -8.48 -9.12
N PHE A 269 10.14 -7.42 -8.39
CA PHE A 269 11.02 -6.76 -7.43
C PHE A 269 10.47 -6.71 -6.00
N ASN A 270 9.24 -7.19 -5.81
CA ASN A 270 8.58 -7.21 -4.52
C ASN A 270 8.30 -8.64 -4.06
N MET A 271 8.37 -8.87 -2.76
CA MET A 271 7.98 -10.11 -2.09
C MET A 271 7.23 -9.79 -0.80
N GLY A 272 6.27 -10.63 -0.45
CA GLY A 272 5.63 -10.66 0.86
C GLY A 272 5.96 -11.95 1.62
N ILE A 273 6.21 -11.82 2.93
CA ILE A 273 6.39 -12.97 3.84
C ILE A 273 5.41 -12.79 5.00
N GLU A 274 4.57 -13.79 5.26
CA GLU A 274 3.63 -13.83 6.39
C GLU A 274 4.28 -14.39 7.65
N SER A 275 3.68 -14.17 8.82
CA SER A 275 4.31 -14.51 10.10
C SER A 275 4.50 -16.00 10.34
N ASP A 276 3.83 -16.86 9.57
CA ASP A 276 3.98 -18.31 9.60
C ASP A 276 4.97 -18.87 8.55
N GLY A 277 5.62 -17.99 7.78
CA GLY A 277 6.57 -18.36 6.73
C GLY A 277 5.97 -18.51 5.34
N THR A 278 4.68 -18.22 5.15
CA THR A 278 4.05 -18.22 3.83
C THR A 278 4.62 -17.09 2.97
N VAL A 279 4.98 -17.40 1.72
CA VAL A 279 5.58 -16.45 0.78
C VAL A 279 4.57 -16.08 -0.31
N LYS A 280 4.51 -14.79 -0.67
CA LYS A 280 3.63 -14.25 -1.71
C LYS A 280 4.39 -13.31 -2.65
N GLY A 281 4.01 -13.28 -3.93
CA GLY A 281 4.61 -12.34 -4.89
C GLY A 281 4.15 -10.90 -4.62
N CYS A 282 2.90 -10.75 -4.16
CA CYS A 282 2.36 -9.48 -3.68
C CYS A 282 2.07 -9.60 -2.18
N PRO A 283 2.61 -8.72 -1.33
CA PRO A 283 2.35 -8.79 0.11
C PRO A 283 0.89 -8.57 0.47
N THR A 284 0.14 -7.82 -0.36
CA THR A 284 -1.25 -7.45 -0.07
C THR A 284 -2.28 -8.41 -0.65
N LEU A 285 -1.93 -9.28 -1.61
CA LEU A 285 -2.90 -10.20 -2.21
C LEU A 285 -3.46 -11.20 -1.18
N PRO A 286 -4.74 -11.62 -1.34
CA PRO A 286 -5.35 -12.64 -0.49
C PRO A 286 -4.51 -13.91 -0.42
N THR A 287 -4.32 -14.45 0.79
CA THR A 287 -3.40 -15.58 0.98
C THR A 287 -3.88 -16.84 0.27
N ALA A 288 -5.18 -17.19 0.37
CA ALA A 288 -5.69 -18.45 -0.17
C ALA A 288 -5.40 -18.65 -1.68
N PRO A 289 -5.71 -17.70 -2.59
CA PRO A 289 -5.38 -17.84 -4.01
C PRO A 289 -3.94 -17.46 -4.38
N TYR A 290 -3.16 -16.86 -3.46
CA TYR A 290 -1.81 -16.36 -3.75
C TYR A 290 -0.71 -16.90 -2.81
N ASN A 291 -0.93 -18.06 -2.19
CA ASN A 291 0.07 -18.76 -1.40
C ASN A 291 1.12 -19.38 -2.33
N GLY A 292 2.33 -18.82 -2.32
CA GLY A 292 3.47 -19.29 -3.10
C GLY A 292 4.30 -20.37 -2.41
N GLY A 293 3.84 -20.94 -1.30
CA GLY A 293 4.53 -21.94 -0.50
C GLY A 293 5.05 -21.39 0.83
N ASN A 294 5.71 -22.26 1.62
CA ASN A 294 6.17 -21.94 2.96
C ASN A 294 7.65 -22.29 3.16
N VAL A 295 8.39 -21.40 3.80
CA VAL A 295 9.85 -21.54 4.03
C VAL A 295 10.23 -22.76 4.88
N ARG A 296 9.31 -23.33 5.64
CA ARG A 296 9.53 -24.58 6.39
C ARG A 296 9.53 -25.83 5.50
N THR A 297 8.99 -25.71 4.29
CA THR A 297 8.84 -26.83 3.34
C THR A 297 9.79 -26.75 2.16
N MET A 298 10.29 -25.55 1.85
CA MET A 298 11.15 -25.30 0.70
C MET A 298 12.01 -24.06 0.98
N LYS A 299 13.24 -24.04 0.46
CA LYS A 299 14.13 -22.87 0.61
C LYS A 299 13.51 -21.65 -0.06
N LEU A 300 13.74 -20.46 0.52
CA LEU A 300 13.14 -19.22 0.01
C LEU A 300 13.57 -18.91 -1.44
N GLU A 301 14.81 -19.24 -1.78
CA GLU A 301 15.35 -19.08 -3.13
C GLU A 301 14.64 -19.97 -4.14
N GLU A 302 14.38 -21.22 -3.77
CA GLU A 302 13.65 -22.17 -4.61
C GLU A 302 12.18 -21.75 -4.78
N LEU A 303 11.54 -21.25 -3.71
CA LEU A 303 10.20 -20.68 -3.78
C LEU A 303 10.16 -19.53 -4.80
N TRP A 304 11.07 -18.56 -4.69
CA TRP A 304 11.14 -17.38 -5.56
C TRP A 304 11.30 -17.70 -7.05
N GLU A 305 12.07 -18.75 -7.37
CA GLU A 305 12.33 -19.15 -8.75
C GLU A 305 11.23 -20.03 -9.33
N SER A 306 10.68 -20.99 -8.58
CA SER A 306 9.91 -22.11 -9.15
C SER A 306 8.38 -21.94 -9.17
N ASN A 307 7.81 -21.03 -8.37
CA ASN A 307 6.36 -21.03 -8.13
C ASN A 307 5.57 -20.04 -9.02
N ASP A 308 4.68 -20.57 -9.87
CA ASP A 308 3.77 -19.78 -10.75
C ASP A 308 2.95 -18.73 -9.99
N VAL A 309 2.53 -19.02 -8.76
CA VAL A 309 1.76 -18.11 -7.91
C VAL A 309 2.58 -16.88 -7.51
N LEU A 310 3.89 -17.04 -7.34
CA LEU A 310 4.80 -15.91 -7.11
C LEU A 310 5.11 -15.16 -8.41
N ARG A 311 5.12 -15.86 -9.55
CA ARG A 311 5.44 -15.32 -10.87
C ARG A 311 4.27 -14.69 -11.62
N PHE A 312 3.07 -14.64 -11.04
CA PHE A 312 1.84 -14.20 -11.72
C PHE A 312 1.91 -12.85 -12.47
N ALA A 313 2.79 -11.92 -12.06
CA ALA A 313 3.00 -10.66 -12.76
C ALA A 313 4.14 -10.73 -13.80
N ARG A 314 5.12 -11.62 -13.62
CA ARG A 314 6.18 -11.93 -14.61
C ARG A 314 5.53 -12.45 -15.89
N ASP A 315 4.57 -13.35 -15.73
CA ASP A 315 3.96 -14.11 -16.82
C ASP A 315 2.66 -13.47 -17.35
N ARG A 316 2.31 -12.26 -16.88
CA ARG A 316 1.06 -11.60 -17.24
C ARG A 316 1.08 -11.12 -18.69
N SER A 317 0.07 -11.48 -19.49
CA SER A 317 -0.16 -10.95 -20.83
C SER A 317 -1.52 -10.26 -20.96
N THR A 318 -1.84 -9.76 -22.16
CA THR A 318 -3.16 -9.22 -22.50
C THR A 318 -4.26 -10.28 -22.58
N ASP A 319 -3.92 -11.57 -22.52
CA ASP A 319 -4.88 -12.68 -22.52
C ASP A 319 -5.69 -12.74 -21.24
N GLU A 320 -5.12 -12.30 -20.12
CA GLU A 320 -5.82 -12.23 -18.83
C GLU A 320 -6.89 -11.12 -18.78
N LEU A 321 -6.78 -10.13 -19.67
CA LEU A 321 -7.64 -8.95 -19.63
C LEU A 321 -9.07 -9.26 -20.06
N TRP A 322 -10.02 -8.56 -19.46
CA TRP A 322 -11.45 -8.65 -19.77
C TRP A 322 -12.12 -7.30 -19.51
N GLY A 323 -13.39 -7.16 -19.93
CA GLY A 323 -14.13 -5.91 -19.80
C GLY A 323 -13.42 -4.72 -20.47
N PHE A 324 -13.48 -3.54 -19.85
CA PHE A 324 -12.86 -2.32 -20.37
C PHE A 324 -11.35 -2.49 -20.66
N CYS A 325 -10.63 -3.20 -19.79
CA CYS A 325 -9.18 -3.34 -19.94
C CYS A 325 -8.77 -4.17 -21.16
N LYS A 326 -9.64 -5.05 -21.70
CA LYS A 326 -9.31 -5.90 -22.86
C LYS A 326 -9.15 -5.10 -24.15
N THR A 327 -9.90 -4.01 -24.30
CA THR A 327 -9.89 -3.15 -25.48
C THR A 327 -9.21 -1.81 -25.23
N CYS A 328 -8.62 -1.62 -24.06
CA CYS A 328 -7.97 -0.39 -23.65
C CYS A 328 -6.71 -0.12 -24.50
N TYR A 329 -6.52 1.14 -24.90
CA TYR A 329 -5.32 1.58 -25.61
C TYR A 329 -4.01 1.24 -24.88
N TYR A 330 -4.01 1.25 -23.55
CA TYR A 330 -2.83 0.97 -22.71
C TYR A 330 -2.69 -0.51 -22.30
N ALA A 331 -3.44 -1.44 -22.91
CA ALA A 331 -3.53 -2.83 -22.45
C ALA A 331 -2.17 -3.54 -22.33
N ASP A 332 -1.30 -3.40 -23.34
CA ASP A 332 0.00 -4.10 -23.41
C ASP A 332 1.00 -3.64 -22.34
N VAL A 333 0.94 -2.34 -22.00
CA VAL A 333 1.78 -1.72 -20.97
C VAL A 333 1.20 -2.00 -19.59
N CYS A 334 0.00 -1.48 -19.32
CA CYS A 334 -0.62 -1.46 -18.00
C CYS A 334 -0.98 -2.84 -17.45
N ARG A 335 -1.53 -3.71 -18.32
CA ARG A 335 -2.05 -5.03 -17.96
C ARG A 335 -3.01 -5.01 -16.75
N ALA A 336 -3.97 -4.08 -16.82
CA ALA A 336 -5.03 -3.83 -15.83
C ALA A 336 -4.59 -3.42 -14.42
N GLY A 337 -3.42 -2.77 -14.28
CA GLY A 337 -3.02 -2.13 -13.03
C GLY A 337 -2.88 -3.09 -11.84
N CYS A 338 -3.29 -2.63 -10.66
CA CYS A 338 -3.12 -3.34 -9.40
C CYS A 338 -4.03 -4.57 -9.29
N SER A 339 -3.42 -5.76 -9.37
CA SER A 339 -4.13 -7.02 -9.21
C SER A 339 -4.82 -7.20 -7.88
N TRP A 340 -4.26 -6.65 -6.80
CA TRP A 340 -4.89 -6.71 -5.49
C TRP A 340 -6.23 -5.99 -5.48
N MET A 341 -6.27 -4.77 -5.98
CA MET A 341 -7.49 -3.97 -6.05
C MET A 341 -8.58 -4.69 -6.85
N VAL A 342 -8.23 -5.22 -8.03
CA VAL A 342 -9.21 -5.91 -8.88
C VAL A 342 -9.66 -7.24 -8.29
N HIS A 343 -8.72 -8.08 -7.83
CA HIS A 343 -9.08 -9.41 -7.29
C HIS A 343 -9.97 -9.27 -6.06
N THR A 344 -9.59 -8.40 -5.11
CA THR A 344 -10.39 -8.22 -3.90
C THR A 344 -11.75 -7.61 -4.20
N THR A 345 -11.89 -6.82 -5.26
CA THR A 345 -13.19 -6.21 -5.61
C THR A 345 -14.07 -7.13 -6.46
N LEU A 346 -13.52 -7.79 -7.47
CA LEU A 346 -14.27 -8.50 -8.52
C LEU A 346 -14.04 -10.01 -8.54
N GLY A 347 -13.22 -10.55 -7.63
CA GLY A 347 -12.87 -11.97 -7.54
C GLY A 347 -11.91 -12.46 -8.62
N ARG A 348 -11.49 -11.59 -9.55
CA ARG A 348 -10.58 -11.93 -10.64
C ARG A 348 -9.75 -10.72 -11.05
N ARG A 349 -8.47 -10.93 -11.37
CA ARG A 349 -7.58 -9.91 -11.97
C ARG A 349 -8.03 -9.56 -13.40
N GLY A 350 -7.49 -8.47 -13.97
CA GLY A 350 -7.58 -8.21 -15.41
C GLY A 350 -8.57 -7.12 -15.86
N ASN A 351 -9.30 -6.47 -14.96
CA ASN A 351 -10.25 -5.41 -15.30
C ASN A 351 -10.44 -4.38 -14.17
N ASN A 352 -9.49 -3.46 -13.98
CA ASN A 352 -9.53 -2.53 -12.85
C ASN A 352 -10.54 -1.39 -13.06
N PRO A 353 -11.56 -1.22 -12.18
CA PRO A 353 -12.50 -0.10 -12.28
C PRO A 353 -11.89 1.21 -11.75
N PHE A 354 -10.92 1.15 -10.83
CA PHE A 354 -10.24 2.31 -10.25
C PHE A 354 -9.10 2.81 -11.13
N CYS A 355 -9.43 3.29 -12.33
CA CYS A 355 -8.47 3.81 -13.31
C CYS A 355 -8.93 5.17 -13.84
N TYR A 356 -8.09 6.20 -13.68
CA TYR A 356 -8.34 7.54 -14.19
C TYR A 356 -8.73 7.53 -15.69
N HIS A 357 -7.92 6.90 -16.55
CA HIS A 357 -8.21 6.83 -17.99
C HIS A 357 -9.57 6.20 -18.28
N ARG A 358 -9.90 5.07 -17.62
CA ARG A 358 -11.20 4.40 -17.78
C ARG A 358 -12.37 5.32 -17.45
N VAL A 359 -12.29 6.01 -16.30
CA VAL A 359 -13.35 6.93 -15.87
C VAL A 359 -13.55 8.05 -16.89
N LYS A 360 -12.46 8.63 -17.43
CA LYS A 360 -12.56 9.68 -18.46
C LYS A 360 -13.13 9.18 -19.78
N GLU A 361 -12.79 7.97 -20.23
CA GLU A 361 -13.37 7.41 -21.46
C GLU A 361 -14.87 7.07 -21.31
N LEU A 362 -15.28 6.56 -20.15
CA LEU A 362 -16.70 6.32 -19.87
C LEU A 362 -17.49 7.63 -19.75
N ALA A 363 -16.92 8.66 -19.13
CA ALA A 363 -17.54 9.97 -19.02
C ALA A 363 -17.83 10.60 -20.40
N LYS A 364 -16.95 10.42 -21.41
CA LYS A 364 -17.20 10.87 -22.80
C LYS A 364 -18.45 10.21 -23.42
N ARG A 365 -18.85 9.04 -22.90
CA ARG A 365 -20.04 8.30 -23.32
C ARG A 365 -21.26 8.60 -22.43
N GLY A 366 -21.13 9.53 -21.47
CA GLY A 366 -22.19 9.83 -20.51
C GLY A 366 -22.45 8.73 -19.49
N ILE A 367 -21.47 7.85 -19.23
CA ILE A 367 -21.60 6.67 -18.34
C ILE A 367 -20.63 6.79 -17.18
N ARG A 368 -21.06 6.36 -15.98
CA ARG A 368 -20.18 6.09 -14.83
C ARG A 368 -20.36 4.66 -14.33
N GLU A 369 -19.35 4.19 -13.61
CA GLU A 369 -19.36 2.86 -12.99
C GLU A 369 -19.50 2.97 -11.48
N ARG A 370 -20.52 2.30 -10.94
CA ARG A 370 -20.75 2.13 -9.51
C ARG A 370 -20.41 0.69 -9.11
N LEU A 371 -19.94 0.51 -7.88
CA LEU A 371 -19.82 -0.83 -7.29
C LEU A 371 -21.11 -1.25 -6.59
N GLU A 372 -21.54 -2.47 -6.87
CA GLU A 372 -22.67 -3.11 -6.19
C GLU A 372 -22.17 -4.29 -5.38
N HIS A 373 -22.32 -4.23 -4.07
CA HIS A 373 -21.90 -5.31 -3.17
C HIS A 373 -22.67 -6.60 -3.47
N ARG A 374 -21.96 -7.72 -3.61
CA ARG A 374 -22.51 -9.03 -3.98
C ARG A 374 -22.39 -10.06 -2.89
N SER A 375 -21.25 -10.11 -2.19
CA SER A 375 -21.04 -11.11 -1.15
C SER A 375 -20.11 -10.59 -0.05
N GLN A 376 -20.46 -10.92 1.19
CA GLN A 376 -19.60 -10.66 2.33
C GLN A 376 -18.37 -11.57 2.32
N ALA A 377 -17.33 -11.14 3.04
CA ALA A 377 -16.14 -11.93 3.25
C ALA A 377 -16.38 -13.06 4.29
N PRO A 378 -15.69 -14.21 4.19
CA PRO A 378 -15.85 -15.36 5.08
C PRO A 378 -15.31 -15.19 6.52
N ASN A 379 -14.92 -13.98 6.92
CA ASN A 379 -14.30 -13.62 8.20
C ASN A 379 -12.99 -14.38 8.51
N GLN A 380 -12.12 -14.52 7.50
CA GLN A 380 -10.79 -15.13 7.62
C GLN A 380 -9.68 -14.09 7.38
N PRO A 381 -8.46 -14.27 7.91
CA PRO A 381 -7.33 -13.40 7.58
C PRO A 381 -7.14 -13.29 6.06
N TYR A 382 -6.94 -12.07 5.57
CA TYR A 382 -6.73 -11.78 4.13
C TYR A 382 -7.91 -12.18 3.22
N ASP A 383 -9.10 -12.35 3.77
CA ASP A 383 -10.31 -12.57 3.00
C ASP A 383 -10.81 -11.29 2.30
N HIS A 384 -11.84 -11.41 1.46
CA HIS A 384 -12.41 -10.26 0.76
C HIS A 384 -13.88 -10.49 0.43
N GLY A 385 -14.62 -9.39 0.27
CA GLY A 385 -16.00 -9.38 -0.22
C GLY A 385 -16.04 -9.05 -1.70
N LEU A 386 -17.07 -9.50 -2.41
CA LEU A 386 -17.18 -9.30 -3.86
C LEU A 386 -18.17 -8.18 -4.19
N PHE A 387 -17.86 -7.47 -5.27
CA PHE A 387 -18.67 -6.44 -5.88
C PHE A 387 -18.84 -6.74 -7.37
N ALA A 388 -19.89 -6.20 -7.96
CA ALA A 388 -20.06 -6.11 -9.40
C ALA A 388 -19.94 -4.66 -9.85
N ILE A 389 -19.46 -4.46 -11.08
CA ILE A 389 -19.51 -3.16 -11.75
C ILE A 389 -20.89 -3.00 -12.36
N VAL A 390 -21.54 -1.89 -12.06
CA VAL A 390 -22.80 -1.47 -12.69
C VAL A 390 -22.56 -0.16 -13.41
N GLU A 391 -22.86 -0.13 -14.71
CA GLU A 391 -22.85 1.10 -15.50
C GLU A 391 -24.18 1.82 -15.31
N GLU A 392 -24.12 3.13 -15.07
CA GLU A 392 -25.27 4.01 -14.95
C GLU A 392 -24.98 5.34 -15.65
N PRO A 393 -26.01 6.10 -16.08
CA PRO A 393 -25.79 7.43 -16.64
C PRO A 393 -25.00 8.31 -15.66
N TRP A 394 -24.08 9.10 -16.20
CA TRP A 394 -23.52 10.21 -15.42
C TRP A 394 -24.69 11.11 -15.00
N PRO A 395 -24.78 11.55 -13.73
CA PRO A 395 -25.84 12.47 -13.32
C PRO A 395 -25.86 13.63 -14.31
N GLU A 396 -27.05 13.94 -14.83
CA GLU A 396 -27.23 15.21 -15.51
C GLU A 396 -26.68 16.29 -14.57
N ALA A 397 -25.85 17.18 -15.10
CA ALA A 397 -25.47 18.35 -14.33
C ALA A 397 -26.79 19.00 -13.91
N GLU A 398 -27.11 18.97 -12.60
CA GLU A 398 -28.24 19.72 -12.08
C GLU A 398 -28.11 21.12 -12.66
N GLY A 399 -29.16 21.54 -13.39
CA GLY A 399 -29.12 22.63 -14.36
C GLY A 399 -28.30 23.83 -13.89
N GLY A 400 -27.47 24.34 -14.80
CA GLY A 400 -26.44 25.32 -14.53
C GLY A 400 -26.88 26.45 -13.60
N ASP A 401 -26.09 26.63 -12.54
CA ASP A 401 -25.88 27.97 -12.00
C ASP A 401 -24.75 28.60 -12.81
N SER A 402 -25.17 29.48 -13.71
CA SER A 402 -24.29 30.30 -14.52
C SER A 402 -23.55 31.30 -13.64
N GLY A 403 -22.22 31.16 -13.54
CA GLY A 403 -21.32 32.28 -13.30
C GLY A 403 -20.75 32.37 -11.89
N GLY A 404 -19.47 32.07 -11.78
CA GLY A 404 -18.67 32.40 -10.61
C GLY A 404 -17.33 31.69 -10.65
N ALA A 405 -16.37 32.29 -11.34
CA ALA A 405 -14.97 31.91 -11.25
C ALA A 405 -14.51 31.81 -9.79
N LEU A 406 -13.90 30.69 -9.41
CA LEU A 406 -12.85 30.60 -8.40
C LEU A 406 -11.87 29.49 -8.79
#